data_AF-A0A7L0X6D4-F1
#
_entry.id   AF-A0A7L0X6D4-F1
#
_cell.length_a   1.000
_cell.length_b   1.000
_cell.length_c   1.000
_cell.angle_alpha   90.00
_cell.angle_beta   90.00
_cell.angle_gamma   90.00
#
_symmetry.space_group_name_H-M   'P 1'
#
loop_
_entity.id
_entity.type
_entity.pdbx_description
1 polymer ?
#
loop_
_entity_poly.entity_id
_entity_poly.type
_entity_poly.pdbx_seq_one_letter_code
_entity_poly.pdbx_strand_id
1 'polypeptide(L)' 'QGVPSSALREICLLKELKHKNIVRLHDVLHSDKKLTLVFEFCDQDLKKYFDSCNGDLDPEIVKVGLGVPG' A
#
# COMPACT_ATOMS: atom_id res chain seq x y z
N GLN A 1 8.37 26.19 -4.50
CA GLN A 1 8.81 24.85 -4.92
C GLN A 1 7.64 23.91 -4.71
N GLY A 2 7.13 23.30 -5.77
CA GLY A 2 5.90 22.49 -5.74
C GLY A 2 6.19 20.99 -5.66
N VAL A 3 5.13 20.19 -5.53
CA VAL A 3 5.19 18.73 -5.65
C VAL A 3 5.67 18.37 -7.06
N PRO A 4 6.63 17.46 -7.23
CA PRO A 4 7.05 17.00 -8.56
C PRO A 4 5.87 16.50 -9.40
N SER A 5 5.86 16.82 -10.70
CA SER A 5 4.77 16.41 -11.60
C SER A 5 4.60 14.90 -11.71
N SER A 6 5.69 14.14 -11.56
CA SER A 6 5.68 12.67 -11.48
C SER A 6 4.87 12.19 -10.27
N ALA A 7 5.09 12.79 -9.09
CA ALA A 7 4.37 12.43 -7.88
C ALA A 7 2.87 12.76 -7.98
N LEU A 8 2.51 13.91 -8.58
CA LEU A 8 1.10 14.24 -8.84
C LEU A 8 0.45 13.23 -9.78
N ARG A 9 1.16 12.79 -10.82
CA ARG A 9 0.67 11.76 -11.75
C ARG A 9 0.43 10.44 -11.04
N GLU A 10 1.36 10.00 -10.20
CA GLU A 10 1.23 8.77 -9.41
C GLU A 10 0.04 8.84 -8.45
N ILE A 11 -0.18 10.00 -7.80
CA ILE A 11 -1.32 10.21 -6.90
C ILE A 11 -2.65 10.14 -7.67
N CYS A 12 -2.73 10.76 -8.86
CA CYS A 12 -3.93 10.67 -9.70
C CYS A 12 -4.22 9.23 -10.11
N LEU A 13 -3.20 8.49 -10.55
CA LEU A 13 -3.33 7.07 -10.89
C LEU A 13 -3.83 6.27 -9.67
N LEU A 14 -3.23 6.49 -8.51
CA LEU A 14 -3.61 5.81 -7.27
C LEU A 14 -5.06 6.10 -6.85
N LYS A 15 -5.57 7.31 -7.11
CA LYS A 15 -6.96 7.71 -6.83
C LYS A 15 -7.98 6.98 -7.73
N GLU A 16 -7.56 6.58 -8.92
CA GLU A 16 -8.41 5.82 -9.87
C GLU A 16 -8.43 4.32 -9.59
N LEU A 17 -7.41 3.79 -8.90
CA LEU A 17 -7.32 2.37 -8.58
C LEU A 17 -8.42 1.94 -7.60
N LYS A 18 -9.29 1.03 -8.08
CA LYS A 18 -10.36 0.40 -7.28
C LYS A 18 -10.23 -1.10 -7.39
N HIS A 19 -9.45 -1.68 -6.48
CA HIS A 19 -9.22 -3.11 -6.44
C HIS A 19 -9.12 -3.59 -4.99
N LYS A 20 -9.68 -4.76 -4.69
CA LYS A 20 -9.76 -5.32 -3.32
C LYS A 20 -8.40 -5.54 -2.62
N ASN A 21 -7.31 -5.61 -3.39
CA ASN A 21 -5.95 -5.82 -2.89
C ASN A 21 -5.07 -4.57 -2.97
N ILE A 22 -5.65 -3.39 -3.25
CA ILE A 22 -4.93 -2.12 -3.31
C ILE A 22 -5.52 -1.19 -2.26
N VAL A 23 -4.66 -0.67 -1.38
CA VAL A 23 -5.08 0.26 -0.33
C VAL A 23 -5.67 1.51 -0.95
N ARG A 24 -6.96 1.75 -0.70
CA ARG A 24 -7.71 2.82 -1.36
C ARG A 24 -7.27 4.19 -0.87
N LEU A 25 -6.94 5.08 -1.82
CA LEU A 25 -6.78 6.51 -1.55
C LEU A 25 -8.16 7.19 -1.59
N HIS A 26 -8.63 7.67 -0.44
CA HIS A 26 -9.91 8.39 -0.33
C HIS A 26 -9.79 9.85 -0.76
N ASP A 27 -8.76 10.55 -0.27
CA ASP A 27 -8.62 11.98 -0.55
C ASP A 27 -7.17 12.47 -0.52
N VAL A 28 -6.94 13.64 -1.11
CA VAL A 28 -5.65 14.32 -1.20
C VAL A 28 -5.84 15.77 -0.79
N LEU A 29 -5.28 16.15 0.36
CA LEU A 29 -5.33 17.51 0.86
C LEU A 29 -3.99 18.18 0.58
N HIS A 30 -4.03 19.31 -0.11
CA HIS A 30 -2.86 20.11 -0.40
C HIS A 30 -2.98 21.48 0.27
N SER A 31 -1.98 21.83 1.07
CA SER A 31 -1.76 23.19 1.58
C SER A 31 -0.31 23.60 1.30
N ASP A 32 0.01 24.88 1.47
CA ASP A 32 1.23 25.54 0.98
C ASP A 32 2.51 24.69 1.01
N LYS A 33 2.78 24.01 2.13
CA LYS A 33 4.00 23.20 2.30
C LYS A 33 3.71 21.75 2.70
N LYS A 34 2.46 21.29 2.57
CA LYS A 34 2.05 19.95 3.01
C LYS A 34 1.13 19.29 1.99
N LEU A 35 1.45 18.03 1.71
CA LEU A 35 0.58 17.13 0.97
C LEU A 35 0.17 16.01 1.92
N THR A 36 -1.13 15.81 2.09
CA THR A 36 -1.68 14.77 2.96
C THR A 36 -2.50 13.80 2.12
N LEU A 37 -2.18 12.52 2.21
CA LEU A 37 -2.88 11.44 1.53
C LEU A 37 -3.75 10.71 2.55
N VAL A 38 -5.05 10.70 2.33
CA VAL A 38 -6.03 10.04 3.21
C VAL A 38 -6.34 8.67 2.62
N PHE A 39 -5.79 7.62 3.23
CA PHE A 39 -6.02 6.23 2.81
C PHE A 39 -7.10 5.56 3.64
N GLU A 40 -7.61 4.42 3.17
CA GLU A 40 -8.35 3.50 4.03
C GLU A 40 -7.46 3.02 5.19
N PHE A 41 -8.11 2.68 6.30
CA PHE A 41 -7.42 2.19 7.47
C PHE A 41 -7.19 0.68 7.35
N CYS A 42 -5.96 0.25 7.66
CA CYS A 42 -5.61 -1.16 7.81
C CYS A 42 -5.10 -1.37 9.24
N ASP A 43 -5.76 -2.24 10.01
CA ASP A 43 -5.37 -2.55 11.40
C ASP A 43 -3.93 -3.07 11.51
N GLN A 44 -3.49 -3.80 10.48
CA GLN A 44 -2.23 -4.53 10.50
C GLN A 44 -1.53 -4.46 9.14
N ASP A 45 -0.20 -4.33 9.20
CA ASP A 45 0.67 -4.53 8.04
C ASP A 45 1.40 -5.87 8.17
N LEU A 46 1.93 -6.37 7.06
CA LEU A 46 2.61 -7.67 7.04
C LEU A 46 3.77 -7.71 8.04
N LYS A 47 4.55 -6.64 8.18
CA LYS A 47 5.68 -6.63 9.10
C LYS A 47 5.24 -6.84 10.54
N LYS A 48 4.22 -6.10 11.00
CA LYS A 48 3.64 -6.30 12.34
C LYS A 48 3.10 -7.70 12.54
N TYR A 49 2.51 -8.30 11.51
CA TYR A 49 2.06 -9.69 11.55
C TYR A 49 3.23 -10.66 11.72
N PHE A 50 4.28 -10.54 10.92
CA PHE A 50 5.50 -11.34 11.05
C PHE A 50 6.13 -11.21 12.45
N ASP A 51 6.23 -9.99 12.97
CA ASP A 51 6.77 -9.71 14.31
C ASP A 51 5.91 -10.39 15.41
N SER A 52 4.57 -10.41 15.24
CA SER A 52 3.65 -11.08 16.17
C SER A 52 3.71 -12.61 16.16
N CYS A 53 4.21 -13.18 15.07
CA CYS A 53 4.39 -14.61 14.90
C CYS A 53 5.81 -15.07 15.27
N ASN A 54 6.65 -14.20 15.84
CA ASN A 54 8.07 -14.49 16.12
C ASN A 54 8.86 -14.94 14.87
N GLY A 55 8.43 -14.50 13.67
CA GLY A 55 9.03 -14.91 12.40
C GLY A 55 8.62 -16.29 11.90
N ASP A 56 7.78 -17.03 12.61
CA ASP A 56 7.32 -18.36 12.23
C ASP A 56 5.88 -18.29 11.71
N LEU A 57 5.73 -18.36 10.38
CA LEU A 57 4.42 -18.33 9.73
C LEU A 57 3.98 -19.73 9.37
N ASP A 58 2.70 -20.01 9.61
CA ASP A 58 2.07 -21.24 9.13
C ASP A 58 2.25 -21.36 7.61
N PRO A 59 2.87 -22.45 7.11
CA PRO A 59 3.06 -22.69 5.69
C PRO A 59 1.75 -22.65 4.87
N GLU A 60 0.59 -22.92 5.48
CA GLU A 60 -0.70 -22.82 4.80
C GLU A 60 -1.11 -21.37 4.48
N ILE A 61 -0.65 -20.41 5.29
CA ILE A 61 -0.91 -18.97 5.10
C ILE A 61 0.02 -18.39 4.04
N VAL A 62 1.21 -18.98 3.87
CA VAL A 62 2.21 -18.54 2.90
C VAL A 62 1.99 -19.22 1.56
N LYS A 63 1.35 -18.52 0.62
CA LYS A 63 1.30 -18.98 -0.77
C LYS A 63 2.66 -18.75 -1.43
N VAL A 64 3.53 -19.77 -1.38
CA VAL A 64 4.76 -19.79 -2.18
C VAL A 64 4.36 -19.73 -3.65
N GLY A 65 4.76 -18.67 -4.35
CA GLY A 65 4.52 -18.56 -5.78
C GLY A 65 5.06 -19.81 -6.45
N LEU A 66 4.19 -20.58 -7.11
CA LEU A 66 4.58 -21.76 -7.87
C LEU A 66 5.74 -21.36 -8.76
N GLY A 67 6.93 -21.88 -8.45
CA GLY A 67 8.09 -21.73 -9.30
C GLY A 67 7.67 -22.16 -10.69
N VAL A 68 7.86 -21.27 -11.66
CA VAL A 68 7.76 -21.62 -13.07
C VAL A 68 8.69 -22.83 -13.25
N PRO A 69 8.18 -24.01 -13.66
CA PRO A 69 9.09 -25.10 -14.02
C PRO A 69 9.89 -24.60 -15.22
N GLY A 70 11.21 -24.64 -15.11
CA GLY A 70 12.11 -24.41 -16.24
C GLY A 70 11.94 -25.48 -17.31
#